data_AF-A0A359CA33-F1
#
_entry.id   AF-A0A359CA33-F1
#
_cell.length_a   1.000
_cell.length_b   1.000
_cell.length_c   1.000
_cell.angle_alpha   90.00
_cell.angle_beta   90.00
_cell.angle_gamma   90.00
#
_symmetry.space_group_name_H-M   'P 1'
#
loop_
_entity.id
_entity.type
_entity.pdbx_description
1 polymer ?
#
loop_
_entity_poly.entity_id
_entity_poly.type
_entity_poly.pdbx_seq_one_letter_code
_entity_poly.pdbx_strand_id
1 'polypeptide(L)'
;MPFYPYLYLSLFAVTGTERIAGAIRGMGLFTAAHIAILAVLLALPLSAFRHTGYYGDLVFLLKGPEVAAELRPFGREYTFSSTSYAQAARLSFYTGRHFLVFGAGSYHGRADDLWTDFRLLDGKDILVFSKDALDVRELAPFFDSVEPRTLAAYGARFHFLLGKGFRYEPYRDLVLRRILRDFYAIPHVLPKGRDFFRERYFDVSANPFPARH
;
A
#
# COMPACT_ATOMS: atom_id res chain seq x y z
N MET A 1 0.54 12.17 23.11
CA MET A 1 -0.41 11.55 24.06
C MET A 1 0.32 11.13 25.36
N PRO A 2 0.83 12.05 26.20
CA PRO A 2 1.64 11.67 27.38
C PRO A 2 0.83 11.53 28.69
N PHE A 3 -0.45 11.90 28.72
CA PHE A 3 -1.22 12.05 29.98
C PHE A 3 -2.10 10.85 30.34
N TYR A 4 -2.30 9.90 29.43
CA TYR A 4 -3.10 8.69 29.66
C TYR A 4 -2.63 7.87 30.87
N PRO A 5 -1.32 7.63 31.08
CA PRO A 5 -0.86 6.86 32.24
C PRO A 5 -1.29 7.47 33.57
N TYR A 6 -1.21 8.80 33.71
CA TYR A 6 -1.60 9.52 34.93
C TYR A 6 -3.12 9.54 35.13
N LEU A 7 -3.89 9.59 34.03
CA LEU A 7 -5.35 9.47 34.07
C LEU A 7 -5.78 8.08 34.57
N TYR A 8 -5.13 7.01 34.09
CA TYR A 8 -5.46 5.65 34.55
C TYR A 8 -5.07 5.42 36.02
N LEU A 9 -3.93 5.96 36.46
CA LEU A 9 -3.50 5.89 37.86
C LEU A 9 -4.41 6.67 38.80
N SER A 10 -4.89 7.86 38.40
CA SER A 10 -5.85 8.63 39.19
C SER A 10 -7.22 7.95 39.22
N LEU A 11 -7.68 7.37 38.11
CA LEU A 11 -8.91 6.58 38.07
C LEU A 11 -8.82 5.38 39.03
N PHE A 12 -7.66 4.71 39.07
CA PHE A 12 -7.41 3.58 39.96
C PHE A 12 -7.45 3.98 41.43
N ALA A 13 -6.85 5.13 41.79
CA ALA A 13 -6.85 5.63 43.16
C ALA A 13 -8.25 6.01 43.69
N VAL A 14 -9.16 6.42 42.80
CA VAL A 14 -10.50 6.92 43.17
C VAL A 14 -11.60 5.86 43.11
N THR A 15 -11.45 4.78 42.32
CA THR A 15 -12.57 3.85 42.04
C THR A 15 -12.71 2.67 42.99
N GLY A 16 -11.73 2.39 43.85
CA GLY A 16 -11.79 1.27 44.81
C GLY A 16 -11.63 -0.11 44.16
N THR A 17 -11.12 -1.08 44.93
CA THR A 17 -10.72 -2.41 44.43
C THR A 17 -11.87 -3.24 43.87
N GLU A 18 -13.09 -3.09 44.40
CA GLU A 18 -14.25 -3.86 43.93
C GLU A 18 -14.72 -3.46 42.52
N ARG A 19 -14.71 -2.17 42.19
CA ARG A 19 -15.06 -1.70 40.83
C ARG A 19 -14.01 -2.13 39.80
N ILE A 20 -12.75 -2.21 40.21
CA ILE A 20 -11.66 -2.75 39.38
C ILE A 20 -11.83 -4.25 39.15
N ALA A 21 -12.19 -5.03 40.18
CA ALA A 21 -12.45 -6.46 40.02
C ALA A 21 -13.63 -6.72 39.07
N GLY A 22 -14.71 -5.94 39.17
CA GLY A 22 -15.82 -5.97 38.21
C GLY A 22 -15.40 -5.63 36.79
N ALA A 23 -14.57 -4.59 36.61
CA ALA A 23 -14.06 -4.18 35.31
C ALA A 23 -13.13 -5.25 34.69
N ILE A 24 -12.25 -5.88 35.48
CA ILE A 24 -11.38 -6.98 35.04
C ILE A 24 -12.23 -8.17 34.60
N ARG A 25 -13.26 -8.56 35.38
CA ARG A 25 -14.18 -9.65 34.99
C ARG A 25 -14.93 -9.31 33.69
N GLY A 26 -15.44 -8.09 33.56
CA GLY A 26 -16.12 -7.63 32.36
C GLY A 26 -15.21 -7.64 31.12
N MET A 27 -14.00 -7.10 31.24
CA MET A 27 -13.00 -7.10 30.17
C MET A 27 -12.53 -8.53 29.84
N GLY A 28 -12.39 -9.38 30.86
CA GLY A 28 -12.06 -10.79 30.69
C GLY A 28 -13.13 -11.54 29.89
N LEU A 29 -14.40 -11.35 30.24
CA LEU A 29 -15.53 -11.94 29.51
C LEU A 29 -15.61 -11.42 28.08
N PHE A 30 -15.49 -10.10 27.89
CA PHE A 30 -15.46 -9.47 26.57
C PHE A 30 -14.32 -10.01 25.70
N THR A 31 -13.12 -10.14 26.26
CA THR A 31 -11.94 -10.70 25.59
C THR A 31 -12.15 -12.17 25.25
N ALA A 32 -12.67 -12.97 26.18
CA ALA A 32 -12.97 -14.37 25.93
C ALA A 32 -13.99 -14.54 24.80
N ALA A 33 -15.03 -13.71 24.77
CA ALA A 33 -16.02 -13.71 23.69
C ALA A 33 -15.39 -13.33 22.34
N HIS A 34 -14.52 -12.31 22.30
CA HIS A 34 -13.80 -11.93 21.08
C HIS A 34 -12.88 -13.05 20.58
N ILE A 35 -12.13 -13.69 21.48
CA ILE A 35 -11.28 -14.84 21.14
C ILE A 35 -12.13 -15.98 20.58
N ALA A 36 -13.28 -16.28 21.21
CA ALA A 36 -14.18 -17.32 20.72
C ALA A 36 -14.71 -17.01 19.31
N ILE A 37 -15.14 -15.77 19.05
CA ILE A 37 -15.58 -15.33 17.71
C ILE A 37 -14.44 -15.47 16.70
N LEU A 38 -13.24 -14.99 17.02
CA LEU A 38 -12.08 -15.10 16.12
C LEU A 38 -11.69 -16.56 15.87
N ALA A 39 -11.74 -17.43 16.88
CA ALA A 39 -11.47 -18.85 16.73
C ALA A 39 -12.48 -19.53 15.80
N VAL A 40 -13.78 -19.20 15.93
CA VAL A 40 -14.81 -19.68 15.00
C VAL A 40 -14.55 -19.18 13.58
N LEU A 41 -14.26 -17.89 13.40
CA LEU A 41 -13.98 -17.32 12.08
C LEU A 41 -12.74 -17.95 11.42
N LEU A 42 -11.70 -18.24 12.19
CA LEU A 42 -10.48 -18.92 11.73
C LEU A 42 -10.69 -20.41 11.40
N ALA A 43 -11.65 -21.06 12.06
CA ALA A 43 -12.00 -22.46 11.79
C ALA A 43 -12.88 -22.63 10.54
N LEU A 44 -13.57 -21.56 10.10
CA LEU A 44 -14.40 -21.61 8.89
C LEU A 44 -13.52 -21.70 7.63
N PRO A 45 -13.92 -22.51 6.63
CA PRO A 45 -13.23 -22.55 5.36
C PRO A 45 -13.40 -21.23 4.62
N LEU A 46 -12.40 -20.84 3.81
CA LEU A 46 -12.46 -19.66 2.95
C LEU A 46 -13.76 -19.59 2.11
N SER A 47 -14.28 -20.74 1.67
CA SER A 47 -15.51 -20.83 0.89
C SER A 47 -16.74 -20.27 1.62
N ALA A 48 -16.77 -20.26 2.95
CA ALA A 48 -17.86 -19.69 3.74
C ALA A 48 -18.04 -18.18 3.49
N PHE A 49 -16.98 -17.50 3.05
CA PHE A 49 -16.98 -16.06 2.81
C PHE A 49 -17.21 -15.67 1.34
N ARG A 50 -17.44 -16.63 0.43
CA ARG A 50 -17.52 -16.38 -1.03
C ARG A 50 -18.51 -15.31 -1.47
N HIS A 51 -19.61 -15.16 -0.75
CA HIS A 51 -20.67 -14.21 -1.08
C HIS A 51 -20.51 -12.84 -0.39
N THR A 52 -19.40 -12.64 0.34
CA THR A 52 -19.10 -11.38 1.02
C THR A 52 -18.21 -10.49 0.16
N GLY A 53 -18.33 -9.17 0.29
CA GLY A 53 -17.47 -8.21 -0.40
C GLY A 53 -15.98 -8.31 -0.04
N TYR A 54 -15.64 -8.96 1.08
CA TYR A 54 -14.27 -9.10 1.57
C TYR A 54 -13.58 -10.39 1.09
N TYR A 55 -14.26 -11.23 0.31
CA TYR A 55 -13.70 -12.51 -0.12
C TYR A 55 -12.38 -12.36 -0.88
N GLY A 56 -12.30 -11.40 -1.81
CA GLY A 56 -11.07 -11.13 -2.56
C GLY A 56 -9.90 -10.72 -1.66
N ASP A 57 -10.18 -9.92 -0.63
CA ASP A 57 -9.18 -9.51 0.37
C ASP A 57 -8.69 -10.67 1.22
N LEU A 58 -9.60 -11.54 1.68
CA LEU A 58 -9.25 -12.75 2.42
C LEU A 58 -8.44 -13.71 1.58
N VAL A 59 -8.81 -13.89 0.31
CA VAL A 59 -8.05 -14.73 -0.62
C VAL A 59 -6.66 -14.13 -0.84
N PHE A 60 -6.53 -12.82 -1.11
CA PHE A 60 -5.21 -12.20 -1.27
C PHE A 60 -4.34 -12.28 0.00
N LEU A 61 -4.97 -12.12 1.17
CA LEU A 61 -4.31 -12.24 2.47
C LEU A 61 -3.73 -13.64 2.67
N LEU A 62 -4.50 -14.68 2.37
CA LEU A 62 -4.14 -16.07 2.64
C LEU A 62 -3.39 -16.77 1.49
N LYS A 63 -3.54 -16.26 0.26
CA LYS A 63 -3.01 -16.83 -1.00
C LYS A 63 -2.04 -15.90 -1.74
N GLY A 64 -1.47 -14.95 -1.00
CA GLY A 64 -0.40 -14.09 -1.49
C GLY A 64 0.79 -14.84 -2.09
N PRO A 65 1.25 -15.99 -1.54
CA PRO A 65 2.35 -16.77 -2.13
C PRO A 65 2.04 -17.28 -3.54
N GLU A 66 0.83 -17.79 -3.79
CA GLU A 66 0.41 -18.29 -5.09
C GLU A 66 0.33 -17.16 -6.12
N VAL A 67 -0.26 -16.01 -5.75
CA VAL A 67 -0.27 -14.81 -6.60
C VAL A 67 1.17 -14.36 -6.91
N ALA A 68 2.05 -14.33 -5.92
CA ALA A 68 3.45 -13.97 -6.11
C ALA A 68 4.20 -14.96 -7.01
N ALA A 69 3.89 -16.26 -6.94
CA ALA A 69 4.48 -17.28 -7.79
C ALA A 69 4.11 -17.08 -9.27
N GLU A 70 2.86 -16.72 -9.56
CA GLU A 70 2.39 -16.40 -10.91
C GLU A 70 3.05 -15.13 -11.48
N LEU A 71 3.35 -14.15 -10.62
CA LEU A 71 4.00 -12.90 -11.06
C LEU A 71 5.52 -13.04 -11.23
N ARG A 72 6.18 -13.95 -10.51
CA ARG A 72 7.65 -14.12 -10.50
C ARG A 72 8.30 -14.20 -11.90
N PRO A 73 7.76 -14.93 -12.88
CA PRO A 73 8.37 -15.04 -14.21
C PRO A 73 8.58 -13.68 -14.92
N PHE A 74 7.70 -12.71 -14.67
CA PHE A 74 7.79 -11.38 -15.28
C PHE A 74 8.93 -10.52 -14.71
N GLY A 75 9.51 -10.89 -13.58
CA GLY A 75 10.48 -10.05 -12.85
C GLY A 75 11.85 -9.91 -13.51
N ARG A 76 12.09 -10.58 -14.63
CA ARG A 76 13.29 -10.39 -15.47
C ARG A 76 13.16 -9.19 -16.40
N GLU A 77 11.94 -8.92 -16.85
CA GLU A 77 11.66 -7.93 -17.90
C GLU A 77 10.93 -6.71 -17.35
N TYR A 78 10.06 -6.93 -16.35
CA TYR A 78 9.21 -5.88 -15.79
C TYR A 78 9.68 -5.45 -14.41
N THR A 79 9.63 -4.14 -14.19
CA THR A 79 9.64 -3.55 -12.85
C THR A 79 8.29 -3.81 -12.20
N PHE A 80 8.29 -4.33 -10.98
CA PHE A 80 7.06 -4.69 -10.29
C PHE A 80 6.46 -3.50 -9.55
N SER A 81 5.15 -3.34 -9.69
CA SER A 81 4.40 -2.29 -9.01
C SER A 81 3.00 -2.75 -8.63
N SER A 82 2.37 -2.03 -7.71
CA SER A 82 0.97 -2.20 -7.37
C SER A 82 0.27 -0.87 -7.11
N THR A 83 -1.04 -0.82 -7.32
CA THR A 83 -1.88 0.37 -7.06
C THR A 83 -2.03 0.71 -5.58
N SER A 84 -1.65 -0.18 -4.66
CA SER A 84 -1.75 0.07 -3.21
C SER A 84 -0.50 -0.36 -2.45
N TYR A 85 -0.22 0.38 -1.37
CA TYR A 85 0.91 0.09 -0.48
C TYR A 85 0.81 -1.29 0.17
N ALA A 86 -0.38 -1.70 0.63
CA ALA A 86 -0.56 -3.00 1.27
C ALA A 86 -0.31 -4.17 0.32
N GLN A 87 -0.75 -4.04 -0.94
CA GLN A 87 -0.47 -5.03 -1.98
C GLN A 87 1.01 -5.05 -2.36
N ALA A 88 1.62 -3.88 -2.55
CA ALA A 88 3.05 -3.74 -2.83
C ALA A 88 3.92 -4.38 -1.73
N ALA A 89 3.65 -4.08 -0.46
CA ALA A 89 4.40 -4.63 0.67
C ALA A 89 4.26 -6.17 0.75
N ARG A 90 3.03 -6.69 0.62
CA ARG A 90 2.78 -8.14 0.66
C ARG A 90 3.45 -8.87 -0.50
N LEU A 91 3.28 -8.36 -1.73
CA LEU A 91 3.90 -8.99 -2.89
C LEU A 91 5.41 -8.90 -2.81
N SER A 92 5.97 -7.78 -2.33
CA SER A 92 7.41 -7.65 -2.16
C SER A 92 7.98 -8.73 -1.25
N PHE A 93 7.29 -8.98 -0.13
CA PHE A 93 7.66 -10.02 0.82
C PHE A 93 7.68 -11.40 0.18
N TYR A 94 6.64 -11.79 -0.55
CA TYR A 94 6.55 -13.14 -1.14
C TYR A 94 7.37 -13.34 -2.41
N THR A 95 7.56 -12.30 -3.23
CA THR A 95 8.41 -12.41 -4.43
C THR A 95 9.89 -12.28 -4.09
N GLY A 96 10.24 -11.65 -2.96
CA GLY A 96 11.62 -11.27 -2.62
C GLY A 96 12.16 -10.14 -3.50
N ARG A 97 11.27 -9.29 -4.02
CA ARG A 97 11.58 -8.20 -4.96
C ARG A 97 10.79 -6.97 -4.57
N HIS A 98 11.36 -5.78 -4.72
CA HIS A 98 10.64 -4.55 -4.41
C HIS A 98 9.48 -4.32 -5.40
N PHE A 99 8.26 -4.20 -4.88
CA PHE A 99 7.12 -3.65 -5.59
C PHE A 99 6.98 -2.17 -5.20
N LEU A 100 7.08 -1.29 -6.19
CA LEU A 100 6.77 0.12 -6.00
C LEU A 100 5.25 0.35 -5.99
N VAL A 101 4.83 1.52 -5.52
CA VAL A 101 3.42 1.94 -5.57
C VAL A 101 3.18 2.74 -6.85
N PHE A 102 2.33 2.27 -7.75
CA PHE A 102 2.02 2.96 -9.00
C PHE A 102 0.71 3.75 -8.88
N GLY A 103 0.67 4.96 -9.45
CA GLY A 103 -0.47 5.87 -9.35
C GLY A 103 -0.43 6.75 -8.10
N ALA A 104 -1.52 7.44 -7.79
CA ALA A 104 -1.57 8.38 -6.67
C ALA A 104 -1.45 7.70 -5.30
N GLY A 105 -1.70 6.38 -5.22
CA GLY A 105 -1.79 5.65 -3.97
C GLY A 105 -3.10 5.92 -3.21
N SER A 106 -3.15 5.52 -1.94
CA SER A 106 -4.30 5.71 -1.04
C SER A 106 -4.42 7.14 -0.50
N TYR A 107 -5.41 7.40 0.35
CA TYR A 107 -5.69 8.67 1.05
C TYR A 107 -4.52 9.33 1.83
N HIS A 108 -3.37 8.68 1.93
CA HIS A 108 -2.19 9.17 2.65
C HIS A 108 -0.99 9.19 1.69
N GLY A 109 -0.02 10.09 1.96
CA GLY A 109 1.20 10.21 1.16
C GLY A 109 1.94 8.87 1.03
N ARG A 110 2.73 8.74 -0.05
CA ARG A 110 3.40 7.49 -0.41
C ARG A 110 4.82 7.44 0.14
N ALA A 111 5.03 6.66 1.20
CA ALA A 111 6.38 6.44 1.75
C ALA A 111 7.36 5.79 0.75
N ASP A 112 6.83 5.03 -0.20
CA ASP A 112 7.58 4.43 -1.32
C ASP A 112 8.34 5.48 -2.16
N ASP A 113 7.84 6.72 -2.26
CA ASP A 113 8.51 7.78 -3.02
C ASP A 113 9.86 8.17 -2.43
N LEU A 114 10.19 7.80 -1.19
CA LEU A 114 11.54 7.99 -0.66
C LEU A 114 12.57 7.11 -1.39
N TRP A 115 12.17 5.89 -1.75
CA TRP A 115 13.01 4.84 -2.31
C TRP A 115 12.91 4.74 -3.84
N THR A 116 11.75 5.09 -4.39
CA THR A 116 11.47 5.02 -5.83
C THR A 116 11.71 6.37 -6.50
N ASP A 117 12.51 6.37 -7.57
CA ASP A 117 12.67 7.51 -8.49
C ASP A 117 12.09 7.14 -9.86
N PHE A 118 10.90 7.64 -10.17
CA PHE A 118 10.21 7.35 -11.43
C PHE A 118 10.95 7.85 -12.68
N ARG A 119 11.87 8.82 -12.53
CA ARG A 119 12.71 9.29 -13.66
C ARG A 119 13.60 8.16 -14.18
N LEU A 120 14.08 7.30 -13.27
CA LEU A 120 14.93 6.16 -13.60
C LEU A 120 14.17 4.97 -14.19
N LEU A 121 12.84 5.10 -14.31
CA LEU A 121 11.97 4.10 -14.90
C LEU A 121 11.51 4.48 -16.31
N ASP A 122 11.84 5.68 -16.78
CA ASP A 122 11.49 6.11 -18.14
C ASP A 122 12.03 5.13 -19.19
N GLY A 123 11.15 4.74 -20.12
CA GLY A 123 11.40 3.70 -21.12
C GLY A 123 11.42 2.26 -20.61
N LYS A 124 11.29 2.00 -19.30
CA LYS A 124 11.25 0.63 -18.76
C LYS A 124 9.86 0.03 -18.80
N ASP A 125 9.83 -1.30 -18.78
CA ASP A 125 8.57 -2.03 -18.66
C ASP A 125 8.14 -2.13 -17.20
N ILE A 126 6.85 -1.94 -16.94
CA ILE A 126 6.26 -1.97 -15.59
C ILE A 126 5.06 -2.89 -15.56
N LEU A 127 5.05 -3.81 -14.61
CA LEU A 127 3.88 -4.61 -14.26
C LEU A 127 3.10 -3.86 -13.17
N VAL A 128 1.84 -3.53 -13.43
CA VAL A 128 0.94 -2.87 -12.48
C VAL A 128 -0.06 -3.87 -11.95
N PHE A 129 0.10 -4.31 -10.70
CA PHE A 129 -0.81 -5.26 -10.03
C PHE A 129 -1.92 -4.53 -9.25
N SER A 130 -3.14 -5.06 -9.33
CA SER A 130 -4.27 -4.66 -8.51
C SER A 130 -5.16 -5.85 -8.17
N LYS A 131 -5.65 -5.90 -6.92
CA LYS A 131 -6.71 -6.83 -6.54
C LYS A 131 -8.03 -6.54 -7.24
N ASP A 132 -8.30 -5.27 -7.50
CA ASP A 132 -9.51 -4.78 -8.16
C ASP A 132 -9.26 -4.57 -9.65
N ALA A 133 -10.34 -4.47 -10.44
CA ALA A 133 -10.24 -4.19 -11.86
C ALA A 133 -9.46 -2.90 -12.13
N LEU A 134 -8.52 -2.97 -13.07
CA LEU A 134 -7.73 -1.81 -13.52
C LEU A 134 -8.50 -1.06 -14.61
N ASP A 135 -8.55 0.27 -14.52
CA ASP A 135 -8.96 1.09 -15.67
C ASP A 135 -7.79 1.23 -16.65
N VAL A 136 -7.83 0.42 -17.70
CA VAL A 136 -6.81 0.43 -18.75
C VAL A 136 -6.74 1.79 -19.46
N ARG A 137 -7.85 2.53 -19.55
CA ARG A 137 -7.88 3.84 -20.21
C ARG A 137 -7.14 4.89 -19.39
N GLU A 138 -7.19 4.80 -18.07
CA GLU A 138 -6.42 5.68 -17.18
C GLU A 138 -4.92 5.36 -17.21
N LEU A 139 -4.56 4.09 -17.40
CA LEU A 139 -3.16 3.65 -17.37
C LEU A 139 -2.45 3.74 -18.72
N ALA A 140 -3.17 3.57 -19.83
CA ALA A 140 -2.60 3.58 -21.18
C ALA A 140 -1.75 4.82 -21.52
N PRO A 141 -2.08 6.05 -21.07
CA PRO A 141 -1.25 7.23 -21.33
C PRO A 141 0.16 7.17 -20.73
N PHE A 142 0.43 6.26 -19.81
CA PHE A 142 1.74 6.13 -19.16
C PHE A 142 2.66 5.09 -19.83
N PHE A 143 2.21 4.44 -20.90
CA PHE A 143 2.96 3.37 -21.57
C PHE A 143 2.85 3.50 -23.09
N ASP A 144 3.81 2.95 -23.82
CA ASP A 144 3.75 2.84 -25.28
C ASP A 144 2.73 1.79 -25.72
N SER A 145 2.67 0.67 -24.98
CA SER A 145 1.61 -0.33 -25.12
C SER A 145 1.26 -0.96 -23.79
N VAL A 146 0.03 -1.46 -23.69
CA VAL A 146 -0.50 -2.08 -22.49
C VAL A 146 -1.18 -3.40 -22.81
N GLU A 147 -0.92 -4.39 -21.97
CA GLU A 147 -1.54 -5.70 -22.07
C GLU A 147 -2.19 -6.07 -20.71
N PRO A 148 -3.53 -5.94 -20.60
CA PRO A 148 -4.23 -6.34 -19.39
C PRO A 148 -4.29 -7.87 -19.32
N ARG A 149 -3.99 -8.39 -18.14
CA ARG A 149 -4.03 -9.81 -17.80
C ARG A 149 -4.82 -9.99 -16.51
N THR A 150 -5.31 -11.21 -16.33
CA THR A 150 -6.00 -11.62 -15.10
C THR A 150 -5.43 -12.93 -14.63
N LEU A 151 -5.35 -13.10 -13.33
CA LEU A 151 -5.05 -14.38 -12.70
C LEU A 151 -6.21 -14.74 -11.76
N ALA A 152 -6.56 -16.02 -11.72
CA ALA A 152 -7.58 -16.53 -10.82
C ALA A 152 -6.90 -17.38 -9.74
N ALA A 153 -7.18 -17.09 -8.47
CA ALA A 153 -6.76 -17.94 -7.36
C ALA A 153 -7.94 -18.18 -6.42
N TYR A 154 -8.25 -19.45 -6.16
CA TYR A 154 -9.33 -19.87 -5.26
C TYR A 154 -10.73 -19.31 -5.60
N GLY A 155 -10.95 -18.87 -6.84
CA GLY A 155 -12.21 -18.25 -7.28
C GLY A 155 -12.25 -16.72 -7.12
N ALA A 156 -11.21 -16.11 -6.53
CA ALA A 156 -10.97 -14.68 -6.63
C ALA A 156 -10.21 -14.37 -7.94
N ARG A 157 -10.53 -13.23 -8.54
CA ARG A 157 -9.86 -12.73 -9.75
C ARG A 157 -8.99 -11.54 -9.35
N PHE A 158 -7.73 -11.58 -9.75
CA PHE A 158 -6.79 -10.48 -9.60
C PHE A 158 -6.38 -9.98 -10.98
N HIS A 159 -5.97 -8.72 -11.04
CA HIS A 159 -5.73 -8.01 -12.27
C HIS A 159 -4.28 -7.51 -12.30
N PHE A 160 -3.64 -7.60 -13.46
CA PHE A 160 -2.39 -6.91 -13.67
C PHE A 160 -2.29 -6.42 -15.10
N LEU A 161 -1.54 -5.34 -15.30
CA LEU A 161 -1.29 -4.76 -16.61
C LEU A 161 0.21 -4.81 -16.88
N LEU A 162 0.58 -5.38 -18.01
CA LEU A 162 1.94 -5.33 -18.53
C LEU A 162 2.06 -4.08 -19.39
N GLY A 163 2.72 -3.05 -18.85
CA GLY A 163 2.98 -1.80 -19.55
C GLY A 163 4.39 -1.82 -20.15
N LYS A 164 4.49 -1.59 -21.45
CA LYS A 164 5.76 -1.47 -22.17
C LYS A 164 6.14 -0.01 -22.36
N GLY A 165 7.41 0.31 -22.21
CA GLY A 165 7.92 1.67 -22.45
C GLY A 165 7.22 2.72 -21.59
N PHE A 166 7.45 2.67 -20.27
CA PHE A 166 6.88 3.65 -19.35
C PHE A 166 7.27 5.08 -19.74
N ARG A 167 6.30 5.98 -19.77
CA ARG A 167 6.46 7.39 -20.11
C ARG A 167 6.42 8.23 -18.84
N TYR A 168 7.59 8.70 -18.40
CA TYR A 168 7.74 9.46 -17.17
C TYR A 168 7.03 10.82 -17.24
N GLU A 169 7.12 11.54 -18.35
CA GLU A 169 6.56 12.90 -18.47
C GLU A 169 5.04 12.97 -18.19
N PRO A 170 4.17 12.18 -18.85
CA PRO A 170 2.75 12.19 -18.53
C PRO A 170 2.47 11.71 -17.10
N TYR A 171 3.27 10.76 -16.58
CA TYR A 171 3.12 10.28 -15.21
C TYR A 171 3.47 11.37 -14.17
N ARG A 172 4.55 12.11 -14.40
CA ARG A 172 4.96 13.25 -13.59
C ARG A 172 3.84 14.29 -13.52
N ASP A 173 3.23 14.60 -14.64
CA ASP A 173 2.27 15.69 -14.75
C ASP A 173 0.87 15.33 -14.24
N LEU A 174 0.44 14.08 -14.41
CA LEU A 174 -0.88 13.63 -13.98
C LEU A 174 -0.89 13.00 -12.59
N VAL A 175 0.18 12.29 -12.21
CA VAL A 175 0.25 11.54 -10.94
C VAL A 175 1.12 12.25 -9.91
N LEU A 176 2.39 12.51 -10.22
CA LEU A 176 3.31 13.09 -9.22
C LEU A 176 2.93 14.54 -8.86
N ARG A 177 2.40 15.31 -9.81
CA ARG A 177 1.92 16.67 -9.56
C ARG A 177 0.70 16.68 -8.64
N ARG A 178 -0.19 15.68 -8.77
CA ARG A 178 -1.31 15.47 -7.85
C ARG A 178 -0.80 15.15 -6.45
N ILE A 179 0.16 14.24 -6.33
CA ILE A 179 0.79 13.88 -5.04
C ILE A 179 1.44 15.10 -4.38
N LEU A 180 2.20 15.90 -5.15
CA LEU A 180 2.82 17.14 -4.67
C LEU A 180 1.77 18.07 -4.05
N ARG A 181 0.65 18.28 -4.74
CA ARG A 181 -0.44 19.14 -4.27
C ARG A 181 -1.13 18.59 -3.04
N ASP A 182 -1.45 17.30 -3.04
CA ASP A 182 -2.32 16.70 -2.02
C ASP A 182 -1.55 16.40 -0.72
N PHE A 183 -0.24 16.14 -0.78
CA PHE A 183 0.54 15.64 0.36
C PHE A 183 1.79 16.44 0.73
N TYR A 184 2.30 17.29 -0.17
CA TYR A 184 3.52 18.07 0.04
C TYR A 184 3.26 19.59 0.06
N ALA A 185 1.99 20.00 0.18
CA ALA A 185 1.61 21.39 0.36
C ALA A 185 1.88 21.85 1.81
N ILE A 186 3.11 22.29 2.08
CA ILE A 186 3.49 22.85 3.40
C ILE A 186 2.82 24.23 3.58
N PRO A 187 2.02 24.44 4.64
CA PRO A 187 1.45 25.75 4.96
C PRO A 187 2.51 26.83 5.08
N HIS A 188 2.21 28.05 4.62
CA HIS A 188 3.15 29.17 4.60
C HIS A 188 3.61 29.62 6.00
N VAL A 189 2.87 29.27 7.05
CA VAL A 189 3.18 29.58 8.45
C VAL A 189 4.26 28.68 9.07
N LEU A 190 4.60 27.57 8.42
CA LEU A 190 5.62 26.64 8.91
C LEU A 190 6.98 26.92 8.26
N PRO A 191 8.09 26.77 9.01
CA PRO A 191 9.43 26.91 8.44
C PRO A 191 9.61 25.88 7.31
N LYS A 192 9.99 26.37 6.14
CA LYS A 192 10.23 25.52 4.95
C LYS A 192 11.64 24.94 5.03
N GLY A 193 11.73 23.65 5.33
CA GLY A 193 12.94 22.86 5.16
C GLY A 193 13.11 22.39 3.70
N ARG A 194 14.06 21.48 3.48
CA ARG A 194 14.21 20.78 2.20
C ARG A 194 13.01 19.88 1.93
N ASP A 195 12.57 19.83 0.67
CA ASP A 195 11.49 18.97 0.21
C ASP A 195 12.03 18.04 -0.86
N PHE A 196 12.34 16.81 -0.45
CA PHE A 196 12.95 15.82 -1.33
C PHE A 196 12.09 15.53 -2.58
N PHE A 197 10.77 15.59 -2.45
CA PHE A 197 9.85 15.20 -3.51
C PHE A 197 9.79 16.28 -4.59
N ARG A 198 9.68 17.54 -4.16
CA ARG A 198 9.75 18.70 -5.05
C ARG A 198 11.12 18.81 -5.72
N GLU A 199 12.20 18.67 -4.95
CA GLU A 199 13.58 18.70 -5.46
C GLU A 199 13.81 17.62 -6.53
N ARG A 200 13.32 16.39 -6.31
CA ARG A 200 13.52 15.27 -7.24
C ARG A 200 12.74 15.40 -8.55
N TYR A 201 11.48 15.82 -8.49
CA TYR A 201 10.56 15.73 -9.63
C TYR A 201 10.23 17.06 -10.30
N PHE A 202 10.42 18.19 -9.62
CA PHE A 202 9.92 19.50 -10.07
C PHE A 202 10.93 20.64 -10.03
N ASP A 203 12.12 20.44 -9.48
CA ASP A 203 13.18 21.43 -9.50
C ASP A 203 14.06 21.27 -10.75
N VAL A 204 14.37 22.39 -11.42
CA VAL A 204 15.13 22.43 -12.69
C VAL A 204 16.65 22.29 -12.43
N SER A 205 17.08 22.41 -11.17
CA SER A 205 18.49 22.37 -10.76
C SER A 205 19.01 20.99 -10.33
N ALA A 206 18.17 19.95 -10.30
CA ALA A 206 18.55 18.60 -9.87
C ALA A 206 19.29 17.80 -10.97
N ASN A 207 20.49 18.25 -11.34
CA ASN A 207 21.45 17.43 -12.08
C ASN A 207 21.96 16.29 -11.16
N PRO A 208 21.78 15.00 -11.50
CA PRO A 208 21.98 13.91 -10.54
C PRO A 208 23.46 13.54 -10.26
N PHE A 209 24.44 14.28 -10.77
CA PHE A 209 25.87 14.01 -10.50
C PHE A 209 26.64 15.30 -10.18
N PRO A 210 27.17 15.48 -8.96
CA PRO A 210 28.33 16.35 -8.79
C PRO A 210 29.53 15.62 -9.41
N ALA A 211 30.20 16.29 -10.35
CA ALA A 211 31.51 15.87 -10.83
C ALA A 211 32.44 15.66 -9.63
N ARG A 212 33.02 14.46 -9.52
CA ARG A 212 34.10 14.21 -8.57
C ARG A 212 35.31 15.01 -9.02
N HIS A 213 35.77 15.93 -8.18
CA HIS A 213 37.12 16.47 -8.20
C HIS A 213 37.91 15.81 -7.07
#